data_AF-A0A314XIP5-F1
#
_entry.id   AF-A0A314XIP5-F1
#
_cell.length_a   1.000
_cell.length_b   1.000
_cell.length_c   1.000
_cell.angle_alpha   90.00
_cell.angle_beta   90.00
_cell.angle_gamma   90.00
#
_symmetry.space_group_name_H-M   'P 1'
#
loop_
_entity.id
_entity.type
_entity.pdbx_description
1 polymer ?
#
loop_
_entity_poly.entity_id
_entity_poly.type
_entity_poly.pdbx_seq_one_letter_code
_entity_poly.pdbx_strand_id
1 'polypeptide(L)'
;MRAEREGEEHPLTLLLSPHQRQQEEAEEDGNLIKQTWLESKRLWQVAAPSIFSRIALFSVTVITQSFAGHLSGLDLAAISIVNTVIIAITFGFMLGMASALETLCGQAYGAKQYHMLGIYLQHSWVVLFLCSLLLLPLFVLATPLLKLMGQSEAVVERTGLVALWSIPFHLSFPFQLTLQRFLQSQLKMGVIAWVCGGVLALHVFVSWFFVYKLGIGIVGTTLTIGFAWWASVVAFFAYTVSGGCSETWTGFSIQAFFGLWDFFKLSLASGVMLLLENFYYRVLVIVSGYFNNTEIAVDALSICMTIYAWESMIPLGFLAATGYVTGCKSLWT
;
A
#
# COMPACT_ATOMS: atom_id res chain seq x y z
N MET A 1 -30.17 -14.60 41.56
CA MET A 1 -30.37 -16.03 41.25
C MET A 1 -29.67 -16.30 39.94
N ARG A 2 -28.46 -16.86 40.05
CA ARG A 2 -27.52 -17.16 38.98
C ARG A 2 -27.67 -18.66 38.76
N ALA A 3 -28.23 -19.06 37.62
CA ALA A 3 -28.35 -20.46 37.23
C ALA A 3 -27.33 -20.75 36.13
N GLU A 4 -26.65 -21.87 36.33
CA GLU A 4 -25.55 -22.44 35.57
C GLU A 4 -25.91 -22.69 34.09
N ARG A 5 -24.93 -22.42 33.23
CA ARG A 5 -24.70 -23.15 31.96
C ARG A 5 -23.22 -23.51 31.97
N GLU A 6 -22.94 -24.78 32.29
CA GLU A 6 -22.48 -25.79 31.33
C GLU A 6 -20.96 -25.77 31.17
N GLY A 7 -20.29 -26.55 32.03
CA GLY A 7 -19.08 -27.25 31.64
C GLY A 7 -19.47 -28.70 31.35
N GLU A 8 -19.76 -29.03 30.09
CA GLU A 8 -19.81 -30.42 29.65
C GLU A 8 -18.36 -30.91 29.51
N GLU A 9 -17.78 -31.41 30.60
CA GLU A 9 -16.59 -32.25 30.54
C GLU A 9 -16.96 -33.59 29.90
N HIS A 10 -16.22 -33.98 28.86
CA HIS A 10 -16.40 -35.23 28.15
C HIS A 10 -16.33 -36.41 29.13
N PRO A 11 -17.27 -37.37 29.15
CA PRO A 11 -17.37 -38.42 30.19
C PRO A 11 -16.18 -39.38 30.33
N LEU A 12 -15.13 -39.23 29.52
CA LEU A 12 -13.89 -39.99 29.54
C LEU A 12 -12.76 -39.31 30.36
N THR A 13 -12.77 -37.99 30.53
CA THR A 13 -11.69 -37.27 31.25
C THR A 13 -11.80 -37.40 32.77
N LEU A 14 -12.99 -37.68 33.30
CA LEU A 14 -13.25 -37.89 34.73
C LEU A 14 -12.71 -39.22 35.29
N LEU A 15 -12.36 -40.18 34.42
CA LEU A 15 -11.84 -41.50 34.80
C LEU A 15 -10.30 -41.58 34.84
N LEU A 16 -9.60 -40.52 34.44
CA LEU A 16 -8.13 -40.48 34.42
C LEU A 16 -7.57 -40.19 35.82
N SER A 17 -6.55 -40.96 36.21
CA SER A 17 -5.78 -40.66 37.42
C SER A 17 -5.14 -39.27 37.32
N PRO A 18 -4.89 -38.56 38.44
CA PRO A 18 -4.33 -37.20 38.42
C PRO A 18 -3.04 -37.08 37.59
N HIS A 19 -2.23 -38.15 37.56
CA HIS A 19 -1.00 -38.23 36.76
C HIS A 19 -1.28 -38.37 35.25
N GLN A 20 -2.33 -39.09 34.85
CA GLN A 20 -2.71 -39.22 33.44
C GLN A 20 -3.33 -37.93 32.91
N ARG A 21 -4.09 -37.21 33.74
CA ARG A 21 -4.65 -35.89 33.39
C ARG A 21 -3.55 -34.85 33.14
N GLN A 22 -2.51 -34.83 33.99
CA GLN A 22 -1.33 -33.97 33.78
C GLN A 22 -0.53 -34.34 32.52
N GLN A 23 -0.50 -35.63 32.15
CA GLN A 23 0.16 -36.06 30.90
C GLN A 23 -0.65 -35.66 29.67
N GLU A 24 -1.97 -35.82 29.67
CA GLU A 24 -2.82 -35.38 28.56
C GLU A 24 -2.82 -33.85 28.41
N GLU A 25 -2.90 -33.09 29.50
CA GLU A 25 -2.79 -31.62 29.47
C GLU A 25 -1.43 -31.16 28.93
N ALA A 26 -0.32 -31.81 29.31
CA ALA A 26 1.01 -31.47 28.82
C ALA A 26 1.22 -31.89 27.35
N GLU A 27 0.60 -32.99 26.91
CA GLU A 27 0.63 -33.45 25.52
C GLU A 27 -0.25 -32.56 24.63
N GLU A 28 -1.41 -32.12 25.12
CA GLU A 28 -2.30 -31.16 24.47
C GLU A 28 -1.63 -29.78 24.35
N ASP A 29 -1.03 -29.26 25.43
CA ASP A 29 -0.29 -27.99 25.42
C ASP A 29 0.94 -28.06 24.48
N GLY A 30 1.66 -29.19 24.48
CA GLY A 30 2.74 -29.45 23.54
C GLY A 30 2.27 -29.46 22.07
N ASN A 31 1.08 -30.00 21.81
CA ASN A 31 0.48 -30.04 20.47
C ASN A 31 -0.03 -28.65 20.04
N LEU A 32 -0.61 -27.88 20.96
CA LEU A 32 -1.04 -26.50 20.76
C LEU A 32 0.13 -25.56 20.48
N ILE A 33 1.24 -25.66 21.22
CA ILE A 33 2.46 -24.88 20.98
C ILE A 33 3.03 -25.20 19.61
N LYS A 34 3.09 -26.48 19.24
CA LYS A 34 3.58 -26.92 17.93
C LYS A 34 2.68 -26.44 16.79
N GLN A 35 1.36 -26.48 16.97
CA GLN A 35 0.39 -25.97 16.00
C GLN A 35 0.49 -24.46 15.85
N THR A 36 0.55 -23.72 16.96
CA THR A 36 0.72 -22.26 16.98
C THR A 36 2.03 -21.84 16.31
N TRP A 37 3.12 -22.58 16.56
CA TRP A 37 4.40 -22.34 15.90
C TRP A 37 4.32 -22.56 14.38
N LEU A 38 3.64 -23.61 13.93
CA LEU A 38 3.46 -23.90 12.51
C LEU A 38 2.61 -22.82 11.83
N GLU A 39 1.53 -22.37 12.45
CA GLU A 39 0.69 -21.28 11.96
C GLU A 39 1.46 -19.94 11.93
N SER A 40 2.23 -19.64 12.97
CA SER A 40 3.11 -18.47 13.02
C SER A 40 4.14 -18.48 11.89
N LYS A 41 4.77 -19.64 11.63
CA LYS A 41 5.73 -19.78 10.52
C LYS A 41 5.09 -19.51 9.16
N ARG A 42 3.87 -20.02 8.93
CA ARG A 42 3.10 -19.77 7.70
C ARG A 42 2.71 -18.29 7.57
N LEU A 43 2.30 -17.66 8.67
CA LEU A 43 1.97 -16.23 8.71
C LEU A 43 3.19 -15.38 8.33
N TRP A 44 4.36 -15.66 8.91
CA TRP A 44 5.60 -14.94 8.64
C TRP A 44 6.10 -15.07 7.20
N GLN A 45 5.85 -16.21 6.53
CA GLN A 45 6.17 -16.39 5.11
C GLN A 45 5.44 -15.40 4.20
N VAL A 46 4.27 -14.91 4.62
CA VAL A 46 3.48 -13.90 3.89
C VAL A 46 3.72 -12.50 4.44
N ALA A 47 3.78 -12.35 5.77
CA ALA A 47 3.94 -11.07 6.44
C ALA A 47 5.30 -10.43 6.16
N ALA A 48 6.42 -11.17 6.26
CA ALA A 48 7.75 -10.57 6.09
C ALA A 48 7.97 -9.96 4.68
N PRO A 49 7.67 -10.64 3.57
CA PRO A 49 7.77 -10.03 2.24
C PRO A 49 6.80 -8.86 2.04
N SER A 50 5.62 -8.91 2.66
CA SER A 50 4.64 -7.81 2.64
C SER A 50 5.17 -6.57 3.35
N ILE A 51 5.76 -6.73 4.54
CA ILE A 51 6.37 -5.64 5.30
C ILE A 51 7.55 -5.06 4.53
N PHE A 52 8.44 -5.92 4.03
CA PHE A 52 9.61 -5.48 3.28
C PHE A 52 9.23 -4.66 2.03
N SER A 53 8.30 -5.16 1.21
CA SER A 53 7.87 -4.45 0.00
C SER A 53 7.27 -3.08 0.29
N ARG A 54 6.48 -2.95 1.37
CA ARG A 54 5.93 -1.67 1.83
C ARG A 54 7.02 -0.70 2.28
N ILE A 55 7.97 -1.15 3.09
CA ILE A 55 9.13 -0.34 3.55
C ILE A 55 9.97 0.11 2.36
N ALA A 56 10.24 -0.80 1.41
CA ALA A 56 11.05 -0.50 0.24
C ALA A 56 10.39 0.58 -0.64
N LEU A 57 9.08 0.46 -0.91
CA LEU A 57 8.36 1.45 -1.71
C LEU A 57 8.22 2.80 -0.98
N PHE A 58 8.03 2.80 0.35
CA PHE A 58 8.02 4.03 1.13
C PHE A 58 9.38 4.72 1.11
N SER A 59 10.46 3.94 1.19
CA SER A 59 11.84 4.44 1.18
C SER A 59 12.19 5.19 -0.11
N VAL A 60 11.60 4.82 -1.26
CA VAL A 60 11.74 5.58 -2.52
C VAL A 60 11.32 7.05 -2.35
N THR A 61 10.21 7.30 -1.65
CA THR A 61 9.72 8.66 -1.36
C THR A 61 10.67 9.41 -0.43
N VAL A 62 11.14 8.76 0.64
CA VAL A 62 12.09 9.35 1.61
C VAL A 62 13.40 9.72 0.94
N ILE A 63 13.96 8.82 0.13
CA ILE A 63 15.20 9.05 -0.61
C ILE A 63 15.03 10.26 -1.53
N THR A 64 13.93 10.33 -2.28
CA THR A 64 13.63 11.46 -3.17
C THR A 64 13.62 12.80 -2.41
N GLN A 65 12.99 12.84 -1.23
CA GLN A 65 13.00 14.01 -0.35
C GLN A 65 14.41 14.33 0.15
N SER A 66 15.19 13.33 0.56
CA SER A 66 16.57 13.55 0.99
C SER A 66 17.43 14.15 -0.12
N PHE A 67 17.32 13.67 -1.37
CA PHE A 67 18.02 14.25 -2.51
C PHE A 67 17.58 15.70 -2.80
N ALA A 68 16.29 16.00 -2.67
CA ALA A 68 15.78 17.37 -2.78
C ALA A 68 16.38 18.32 -1.74
N GLY A 69 16.52 17.85 -0.49
CA GLY A 69 17.15 18.60 0.60
C GLY A 69 18.61 18.95 0.36
N HIS A 70 19.35 18.09 -0.33
CA HIS A 70 20.73 18.39 -0.70
C HIS A 70 20.85 19.40 -1.85
N LEU A 71 19.79 19.59 -2.66
CA LEU A 71 19.76 20.64 -3.68
C LEU A 71 19.55 22.01 -3.05
N SER A 72 18.47 22.16 -2.27
CA SER A 72 18.19 23.37 -1.49
C SER A 72 17.03 23.15 -0.51
N GLY A 73 16.93 24.01 0.51
CA GLY A 73 15.77 24.04 1.40
C GLY A 73 14.45 24.36 0.67
N LEU A 74 14.53 25.17 -0.40
CA LEU A 74 13.37 25.52 -1.23
C LEU A 74 12.84 24.32 -2.02
N ASP A 75 13.74 23.52 -2.58
CA ASP A 75 13.41 22.32 -3.35
C ASP A 75 12.82 21.21 -2.45
N LEU A 76 13.38 21.06 -1.24
CA LEU A 76 12.81 20.19 -0.21
C LEU A 76 11.40 20.61 0.18
N ALA A 77 11.18 21.91 0.42
CA ALA A 77 9.86 22.45 0.74
C ALA A 77 8.87 22.17 -0.40
N ALA A 78 9.27 22.42 -1.65
CA ALA A 78 8.43 22.16 -2.82
C ALA A 78 8.04 20.67 -2.95
N ILE A 79 9.00 19.74 -2.90
CA ILE A 79 8.70 18.29 -2.94
C ILE A 79 7.87 17.85 -1.73
N SER A 80 8.16 18.38 -0.54
CA SER A 80 7.40 18.05 0.67
C SER A 80 5.94 18.49 0.54
N ILE A 81 5.67 19.71 0.06
CA ILE A 81 4.32 20.21 -0.15
C ILE A 81 3.59 19.37 -1.21
N VAL A 82 4.22 19.08 -2.36
CA VAL A 82 3.58 18.22 -3.38
C VAL A 82 3.28 16.82 -2.83
N ASN A 83 4.21 16.21 -2.11
CA ASN A 83 4.03 14.86 -1.56
C ASN A 83 2.92 14.84 -0.49
N THR A 84 2.96 15.78 0.44
CA THR A 84 2.04 15.82 1.58
C THR A 84 0.65 16.30 1.20
N VAL A 85 0.50 17.22 0.25
CA VAL A 85 -0.81 17.77 -0.13
C VAL A 85 -1.40 17.01 -1.32
N ILE A 86 -0.72 17.05 -2.47
CA ILE A 86 -1.30 16.57 -3.73
C ILE A 86 -1.19 15.05 -3.82
N ILE A 87 0.03 14.52 -3.76
CA ILE A 87 0.27 13.09 -3.93
C ILE A 87 -0.45 12.28 -2.87
N ALA A 88 -0.40 12.66 -1.60
CA ALA A 88 -1.05 11.90 -0.55
C ALA A 88 -2.58 11.81 -0.70
N ILE A 89 -3.25 12.89 -1.15
CA ILE A 89 -4.68 12.87 -1.48
C ILE A 89 -4.94 11.89 -2.62
N THR A 90 -4.20 12.05 -3.73
CA THR A 90 -4.38 11.20 -4.92
C THR A 90 -4.04 9.74 -4.63
N PHE A 91 -2.97 9.48 -3.89
CA PHE A 91 -2.52 8.15 -3.52
C PHE A 91 -3.53 7.46 -2.61
N GLY A 92 -4.01 8.14 -1.55
CA GLY A 92 -5.00 7.58 -0.65
C GLY A 92 -6.30 7.19 -1.35
N PHE A 93 -6.80 8.07 -2.22
CA PHE A 93 -7.99 7.79 -3.03
C PHE A 93 -7.77 6.62 -3.99
N MET A 94 -6.67 6.62 -4.75
CA MET A 94 -6.33 5.57 -5.71
C MET A 94 -6.05 4.22 -5.03
N LEU A 95 -5.42 4.24 -3.85
CA LEU A 95 -5.18 3.07 -3.01
C LEU A 95 -6.49 2.43 -2.56
N GLY A 96 -7.49 3.24 -2.16
CA GLY A 96 -8.80 2.74 -1.80
C GLY A 96 -9.58 2.20 -3.00
N MET A 97 -9.51 2.86 -4.15
CA MET A 97 -10.10 2.29 -5.36
C MET A 97 -9.45 0.93 -5.72
N ALA A 98 -8.13 0.81 -5.54
CA ALA A 98 -7.41 -0.43 -5.80
C ALA A 98 -7.69 -1.55 -4.76
N SER A 99 -8.11 -1.24 -3.53
CA SER A 99 -8.49 -2.30 -2.56
C SER A 99 -9.76 -3.04 -2.95
N ALA A 100 -10.66 -2.45 -3.74
CA ALA A 100 -11.80 -3.18 -4.30
C ALA A 100 -11.35 -4.35 -5.19
N LEU A 101 -10.26 -4.17 -5.96
CA LEU A 101 -9.67 -5.25 -6.76
C LEU A 101 -9.13 -6.37 -5.87
N GLU A 102 -8.49 -6.04 -4.75
CA GLU A 102 -7.96 -7.03 -3.81
C GLU A 102 -9.07 -7.93 -3.26
N THR A 103 -10.22 -7.35 -2.89
CA THR A 103 -11.38 -8.12 -2.44
C THR A 103 -11.93 -9.02 -3.54
N LEU A 104 -12.16 -8.48 -4.75
CA LEU A 104 -12.71 -9.25 -5.87
C LEU A 104 -11.77 -10.38 -6.32
N CYS A 105 -10.47 -10.09 -6.44
CA CYS A 105 -9.46 -11.09 -6.76
C CYS A 105 -9.33 -12.14 -5.65
N GLY A 106 -9.37 -11.75 -4.37
CA GLY A 106 -9.34 -12.69 -3.25
C GLY A 106 -10.54 -13.64 -3.25
N GLN A 107 -11.74 -13.12 -3.51
CA GLN A 107 -12.96 -13.92 -3.64
C GLN A 107 -12.89 -14.88 -4.84
N ALA A 108 -12.51 -14.38 -6.02
CA ALA A 108 -12.40 -15.21 -7.22
C ALA A 108 -11.30 -16.27 -7.11
N TYR A 109 -10.17 -15.93 -6.48
CA TYR A 109 -9.07 -16.87 -6.24
C TYR A 109 -9.49 -17.98 -5.27
N GLY A 110 -10.19 -17.63 -4.17
CA GLY A 110 -10.75 -18.60 -3.23
C GLY A 110 -11.84 -19.50 -3.86
N ALA A 111 -12.63 -18.94 -4.78
CA ALA A 111 -13.64 -19.68 -5.56
C ALA A 111 -13.05 -20.47 -6.75
N LYS A 112 -11.71 -20.50 -6.91
CA LYS A 112 -10.99 -21.15 -8.02
C LYS A 112 -11.38 -20.62 -9.42
N GLN A 113 -11.89 -19.39 -9.50
CA GLN A 113 -12.21 -18.71 -10.76
C GLN A 113 -11.01 -17.89 -11.25
N TYR A 114 -9.88 -18.56 -11.51
CA TYR A 114 -8.60 -17.89 -11.79
C TYR A 114 -8.63 -16.93 -12.98
N HIS A 115 -9.36 -17.28 -14.05
CA HIS A 115 -9.49 -16.44 -15.24
C HIS A 115 -10.09 -15.04 -14.96
N MET A 116 -10.92 -14.92 -13.92
CA MET A 116 -11.57 -13.64 -13.58
C MET A 116 -10.59 -12.60 -13.03
N LEU A 117 -9.48 -13.03 -12.42
CA LEU A 117 -8.51 -12.10 -11.84
C LEU A 117 -7.90 -11.17 -12.90
N GLY A 118 -7.54 -11.71 -14.06
CA GLY A 118 -7.01 -10.93 -15.17
C GLY A 118 -8.03 -9.95 -15.76
N ILE A 119 -9.32 -10.32 -15.75
CA ILE A 119 -10.41 -9.45 -16.19
C ILE A 119 -10.60 -8.30 -15.20
N TYR A 120 -10.65 -8.59 -13.89
CA TYR A 120 -10.77 -7.55 -12.85
C TYR A 120 -9.57 -6.61 -12.82
N LEU A 121 -8.35 -7.11 -13.07
CA LEU A 121 -7.17 -6.27 -13.22
C LEU A 121 -7.35 -5.27 -14.37
N GLN A 122 -7.86 -5.73 -15.53
CA GLN A 122 -8.11 -4.85 -16.67
C GLN A 122 -9.26 -3.86 -16.42
N HIS A 123 -10.34 -4.28 -15.76
CA HIS A 123 -11.40 -3.36 -15.29
C HIS A 123 -10.83 -2.26 -14.42
N SER A 124 -9.96 -2.64 -13.48
CA SER A 124 -9.32 -1.71 -12.58
C SER A 124 -8.45 -0.72 -13.33
N TRP A 125 -7.65 -1.17 -14.32
CA TRP A 125 -6.85 -0.25 -15.13
C TRP A 125 -7.72 0.80 -15.85
N VAL A 126 -8.81 0.39 -16.48
CA VAL A 126 -9.69 1.34 -17.18
C VAL A 126 -10.29 2.34 -16.19
N VAL A 127 -10.90 1.87 -15.11
CA VAL A 127 -11.58 2.74 -14.14
C VAL A 127 -10.60 3.64 -13.40
N LEU A 128 -9.53 3.08 -12.83
CA LEU A 128 -8.56 3.85 -12.04
C LEU A 128 -7.78 4.82 -12.92
N PHE A 129 -7.47 4.48 -14.18
CA PHE A 129 -6.82 5.41 -15.09
C PHE A 129 -7.72 6.60 -15.44
N LEU A 130 -9.01 6.38 -15.68
CA LEU A 130 -9.96 7.49 -15.88
C LEU A 130 -10.06 8.37 -14.63
N CYS A 131 -10.13 7.77 -13.44
CA CYS A 131 -10.13 8.52 -12.18
C CYS A 131 -8.81 9.27 -11.94
N SER A 132 -7.66 8.70 -12.30
CA SER A 132 -6.38 9.39 -12.16
C SER A 132 -6.29 10.62 -13.07
N LEU A 133 -6.87 10.55 -14.28
CA LEU A 133 -7.01 11.72 -15.17
C LEU A 133 -7.90 12.81 -14.57
N LEU A 134 -9.02 12.44 -13.93
CA LEU A 134 -9.92 13.39 -13.25
C LEU A 134 -9.25 14.10 -12.06
N LEU A 135 -8.18 13.55 -11.50
CA LEU A 135 -7.40 14.14 -10.41
C LEU A 135 -6.28 15.08 -10.89
N LEU A 136 -5.97 15.12 -12.19
CA LEU A 136 -4.94 16.00 -12.76
C LEU A 136 -5.11 17.51 -12.45
N PRO A 137 -6.34 18.06 -12.33
CA PRO A 137 -6.52 19.45 -11.92
C PRO A 137 -5.82 19.80 -10.60
N LEU A 138 -5.66 18.85 -9.66
CA LEU A 138 -4.93 19.09 -8.40
C LEU A 138 -3.46 19.46 -8.63
N PHE A 139 -2.84 18.91 -9.68
CA PHE A 139 -1.46 19.21 -10.05
C PHE A 139 -1.35 20.52 -10.81
N VAL A 140 -2.25 20.75 -11.77
CA VAL A 140 -2.25 21.97 -12.59
C VAL A 140 -2.60 23.21 -11.77
N LEU A 141 -3.48 23.07 -10.78
CA LEU A 141 -3.92 24.15 -9.90
C LEU A 141 -3.04 24.32 -8.66
N ALA A 142 -1.93 23.58 -8.53
CA ALA A 142 -1.04 23.70 -7.37
C ALA A 142 -0.56 25.16 -7.13
N THR A 143 -0.12 25.83 -8.19
CA THR A 143 0.36 27.22 -8.15
C THR A 143 -0.72 28.19 -7.62
N PRO A 144 -1.92 28.32 -8.24
CA PRO A 144 -2.94 29.25 -7.75
C PRO A 144 -3.46 28.90 -6.36
N LEU A 145 -3.54 27.61 -5.99
CA LEU A 145 -3.94 27.19 -4.65
C LEU A 145 -2.95 27.67 -3.59
N LEU A 146 -1.64 27.51 -3.85
CA LEU A 146 -0.60 27.95 -2.91
C LEU A 146 -0.51 29.48 -2.82
N LYS A 147 -0.75 30.20 -3.91
CA LYS A 147 -0.88 31.68 -3.87
C LYS A 147 -2.02 32.09 -2.94
N LEU A 148 -3.17 31.41 -3.03
CA LEU A 148 -4.32 31.68 -2.17
C LEU A 148 -4.06 31.37 -0.69
N MET A 149 -3.20 30.39 -0.41
CA MET A 149 -2.74 30.06 0.95
C MET A 149 -1.69 31.05 1.50
N GLY A 150 -1.29 32.07 0.73
CA GLY A 150 -0.33 33.09 1.18
C GLY A 150 1.12 32.63 1.22
N GLN A 151 1.48 31.56 0.48
CA GLN A 151 2.86 31.10 0.39
C GLN A 151 3.74 32.09 -0.38
N SER A 152 5.05 32.12 -0.06
CA SER A 152 6.01 32.98 -0.77
C SER A 152 6.08 32.63 -2.26
N GLU A 153 6.35 33.64 -3.10
CA GLU A 153 6.39 33.47 -4.56
C GLU A 153 7.38 32.39 -5.00
N ALA A 154 8.57 32.34 -4.39
CA ALA A 154 9.57 31.31 -4.68
C ALA A 154 9.08 29.88 -4.37
N VAL A 155 8.37 29.68 -3.25
CA VAL A 155 7.80 28.37 -2.88
C VAL A 155 6.68 27.99 -3.83
N VAL A 156 5.80 28.94 -4.15
CA VAL A 156 4.68 28.75 -5.08
C VAL A 156 5.19 28.29 -6.45
N GLU A 157 6.15 28.99 -7.03
CA GLU A 157 6.68 28.67 -8.36
C GLU A 157 7.38 27.31 -8.38
N ARG A 158 8.22 27.04 -7.37
CA ARG A 158 8.92 25.75 -7.27
C ARG A 158 7.97 24.60 -7.05
N THR A 159 6.95 24.76 -6.21
CA THR A 159 5.96 23.72 -5.95
C THR A 159 5.10 23.46 -7.18
N GLY A 160 4.72 24.50 -7.92
CA GLY A 160 4.00 24.37 -9.19
C GLY A 160 4.79 23.57 -10.23
N LEU A 161 6.10 23.84 -10.35
CA LEU A 161 6.99 23.08 -11.23
C LEU A 161 7.04 21.60 -10.82
N VAL A 162 7.29 21.31 -9.54
CA VAL A 162 7.33 19.94 -9.02
C VAL A 162 6.00 19.22 -9.23
N ALA A 163 4.87 19.90 -9.01
CA ALA A 163 3.54 19.32 -9.19
C ALA A 163 3.31 18.86 -10.63
N LEU A 164 3.62 19.69 -11.62
CA LEU A 164 3.50 19.30 -13.04
C LEU A 164 4.40 18.12 -13.40
N TRP A 165 5.65 18.12 -12.93
CA TRP A 165 6.58 17.02 -13.18
C TRP A 165 6.27 15.74 -12.38
N SER A 166 5.36 15.82 -11.41
CA SER A 166 4.87 14.66 -10.65
C SER A 166 3.69 13.95 -11.33
N ILE A 167 3.15 14.49 -12.43
CA ILE A 167 2.04 13.87 -13.16
C ILE A 167 2.39 12.45 -13.65
N PRO A 168 3.55 12.18 -14.28
CA PRO A 168 3.89 10.81 -14.70
C PRO A 168 3.96 9.82 -13.54
N PHE A 169 4.42 10.28 -12.38
CA PHE A 169 4.44 9.48 -11.15
C PHE A 169 3.01 9.12 -10.72
N HIS A 170 2.09 10.09 -10.65
CA HIS A 170 0.67 9.85 -10.34
C HIS A 170 -0.01 8.91 -11.35
N LEU A 171 0.26 9.06 -12.65
CA LEU A 171 -0.32 8.21 -13.69
C LEU A 171 0.15 6.74 -13.62
N SER A 172 1.19 6.43 -12.84
CA SER A 172 1.61 5.06 -12.58
C SER A 172 0.72 4.34 -11.56
N PHE A 173 0.02 5.08 -10.68
CA PHE A 173 -0.76 4.51 -9.56
C PHE A 173 -1.81 3.49 -9.99
N PRO A 174 -2.64 3.72 -11.03
CA PRO A 174 -3.61 2.73 -11.50
C PRO A 174 -2.97 1.37 -11.77
N PHE A 175 -1.80 1.36 -12.41
CA PHE A 175 -1.12 0.14 -12.82
C PHE A 175 -0.36 -0.49 -11.66
N GLN A 176 0.44 0.31 -10.95
CA GLN A 176 1.29 -0.18 -9.86
C GLN A 176 0.45 -0.82 -8.76
N LEU A 177 -0.56 -0.09 -8.28
CA LEU A 177 -1.37 -0.53 -7.15
C LEU A 177 -2.14 -1.79 -7.50
N THR A 178 -2.74 -1.85 -8.69
CA THR A 178 -3.57 -2.98 -9.10
C THR A 178 -2.75 -4.22 -9.45
N LEU A 179 -1.60 -4.07 -10.13
CA LEU A 179 -0.67 -5.17 -10.38
C LEU A 179 -0.13 -5.77 -9.09
N GLN A 180 0.26 -4.90 -8.14
CA GLN A 180 0.67 -5.36 -6.83
C GLN A 180 -0.45 -6.17 -6.19
N ARG A 181 -1.68 -5.66 -6.12
CA ARG A 181 -2.83 -6.37 -5.52
C ARG A 181 -3.18 -7.68 -6.23
N PHE A 182 -3.10 -7.71 -7.56
CA PHE A 182 -3.29 -8.91 -8.36
C PHE A 182 -2.25 -9.99 -8.02
N LEU A 183 -0.99 -9.62 -7.81
CA LEU A 183 0.04 -10.57 -7.35
C LEU A 183 -0.15 -10.96 -5.87
N GLN A 184 -0.59 -10.02 -5.03
CA GLN A 184 -0.89 -10.29 -3.60
C GLN A 184 -2.00 -11.32 -3.46
N SER A 185 -3.09 -11.21 -4.23
CA SER A 185 -4.22 -12.13 -4.18
C SER A 185 -3.86 -13.57 -4.57
N GLN A 186 -2.73 -13.77 -5.28
CA GLN A 186 -2.21 -15.05 -5.71
C GLN A 186 -1.07 -15.56 -4.81
N LEU A 187 -0.87 -14.95 -3.64
CA LEU A 187 0.19 -15.29 -2.68
C LEU A 187 1.62 -15.12 -3.25
N LYS A 188 1.80 -14.29 -4.28
CA LYS A 188 3.11 -14.03 -4.91
C LYS A 188 3.91 -12.94 -4.17
N MET A 189 3.82 -12.89 -2.84
CA MET A 189 4.44 -11.86 -2.01
C MET A 189 5.97 -11.81 -2.14
N GLY A 190 6.62 -12.95 -2.38
CA GLY A 190 8.07 -13.00 -2.62
C GLY A 190 8.48 -12.25 -3.89
N VAL A 191 7.70 -12.35 -4.97
CA VAL A 191 7.96 -11.60 -6.22
C VAL A 191 7.82 -10.11 -5.97
N ILE A 192 6.78 -9.71 -5.22
CA ILE A 192 6.56 -8.32 -4.85
C ILE A 192 7.75 -7.77 -4.07
N ALA A 193 8.23 -8.51 -3.07
CA ALA A 193 9.40 -8.12 -2.30
C ALA A 193 10.65 -7.94 -3.19
N TRP A 194 10.95 -8.90 -4.07
CA TRP A 194 12.10 -8.81 -4.96
C TRP A 194 12.04 -7.61 -5.91
N VAL A 195 10.88 -7.36 -6.52
CA VAL A 195 10.69 -6.21 -7.42
C VAL A 195 10.81 -4.89 -6.64
N CYS A 196 10.15 -4.75 -5.48
CA CYS A 196 10.24 -3.53 -4.67
C CYS A 196 11.69 -3.29 -4.18
N GLY A 197 12.40 -4.33 -3.77
CA GLY A 197 13.82 -4.23 -3.38
C GLY A 197 14.73 -3.83 -4.54
N GLY A 198 14.53 -4.44 -5.72
CA GLY A 198 15.26 -4.08 -6.93
C GLY A 198 15.00 -2.65 -7.40
N VAL A 199 13.74 -2.21 -7.34
CA VAL A 199 13.34 -0.84 -7.66
C VAL A 199 13.91 0.16 -6.68
N LEU A 200 13.97 -0.16 -5.39
CA LEU A 200 14.64 0.67 -4.39
C LEU A 200 16.13 0.85 -4.72
N ALA A 201 16.84 -0.24 -5.01
CA ALA A 201 18.26 -0.19 -5.37
C ALA A 201 18.48 0.62 -6.67
N LEU A 202 17.63 0.40 -7.67
CA LEU A 202 17.63 1.16 -8.92
C LEU A 202 17.37 2.65 -8.66
N HIS A 203 16.41 2.99 -7.80
CA HIS A 203 16.07 4.37 -7.46
C HIS A 203 17.22 5.10 -6.77
N VAL A 204 17.93 4.44 -5.85
CA VAL A 204 19.14 5.00 -5.21
C VAL A 204 20.18 5.33 -6.27
N PHE A 205 20.48 4.39 -7.17
CA PHE A 205 21.46 4.57 -8.23
C PHE A 205 21.07 5.70 -9.20
N VAL A 206 19.83 5.69 -9.70
CA VAL A 206 19.32 6.68 -10.65
C VAL A 206 19.26 8.07 -10.00
N SER A 207 18.81 8.17 -8.76
CA SER A 207 18.80 9.43 -8.02
C SER A 207 20.21 9.97 -7.81
N TRP A 208 21.17 9.13 -7.41
CA TRP A 208 22.58 9.54 -7.33
C TRP A 208 23.11 10.04 -8.67
N PHE A 209 22.85 9.31 -9.75
CA PHE A 209 23.36 9.66 -11.07
C PHE A 209 22.74 10.96 -11.62
N PHE A 210 21.42 11.09 -11.62
CA PHE A 210 20.72 12.25 -12.18
C PHE A 210 20.90 13.52 -11.34
N VAL A 211 20.91 13.38 -10.00
CA VAL A 211 20.99 14.53 -9.10
C VAL A 211 22.43 14.97 -8.90
N TYR A 212 23.37 14.07 -8.60
CA TYR A 212 24.76 14.46 -8.31
C TYR A 212 25.68 14.46 -9.51
N LYS A 213 25.54 13.51 -10.46
CA LYS A 213 26.46 13.43 -11.61
C LYS A 213 26.04 14.33 -12.76
N LEU A 214 24.75 14.36 -13.08
CA LEU A 214 24.23 15.17 -14.18
C LEU A 214 23.76 16.56 -13.74
N GLY A 215 23.52 16.79 -12.44
CA GLY A 215 23.13 18.11 -11.92
C GLY A 215 21.76 18.58 -12.43
N ILE A 216 20.84 17.68 -12.74
CA ILE A 216 19.54 17.99 -13.40
C ILE A 216 18.56 18.71 -12.42
N GLY A 217 18.98 18.92 -11.18
CA GLY A 217 18.25 19.69 -10.18
C GLY A 217 16.89 19.07 -9.84
N ILE A 218 15.95 19.91 -9.41
CA ILE A 218 14.69 19.45 -8.81
C ILE A 218 13.80 18.69 -9.78
N VAL A 219 13.79 19.05 -11.07
CA VAL A 219 13.02 18.34 -12.10
C VAL A 219 13.55 16.92 -12.27
N GLY A 220 14.87 16.74 -12.28
CA GLY A 220 15.50 15.43 -12.31
C GLY A 220 15.11 14.58 -11.11
N THR A 221 15.18 15.15 -9.91
CA THR A 221 14.75 14.50 -8.65
C THR A 221 13.29 14.07 -8.71
N THR A 222 12.39 14.89 -9.24
CA THR A 222 10.97 14.53 -9.40
C THR A 222 10.76 13.43 -10.43
N LEU A 223 11.54 13.41 -11.51
CA LEU A 223 11.44 12.37 -12.54
C LEU A 223 11.98 11.02 -12.06
N THR A 224 12.97 10.97 -11.16
CA THR A 224 13.51 9.68 -10.68
C THR A 224 12.49 8.86 -9.92
N ILE A 225 11.64 9.49 -9.08
CA ILE A 225 10.56 8.78 -8.40
C ILE A 225 9.51 8.25 -9.39
N GLY A 226 9.13 9.04 -10.39
CA GLY A 226 8.23 8.58 -11.45
C GLY A 226 8.81 7.39 -12.21
N PHE A 227 10.11 7.44 -12.53
CA PHE A 227 10.82 6.35 -13.16
C PHE A 227 10.82 5.07 -12.30
N ALA A 228 11.09 5.17 -11.00
CA ALA A 228 11.07 4.03 -10.09
C ALA A 228 9.70 3.33 -10.06
N TRP A 229 8.62 4.10 -10.02
CA TRP A 229 7.27 3.55 -10.01
C TRP A 229 6.87 2.90 -11.33
N TRP A 230 7.22 3.51 -12.46
CA TRP A 230 7.03 2.87 -13.77
C TRP A 230 7.91 1.63 -13.94
N ALA A 231 9.13 1.62 -13.40
CA ALA A 231 9.99 0.44 -13.41
C ALA A 231 9.35 -0.73 -12.65
N SER A 232 8.70 -0.48 -11.50
CA SER A 232 7.92 -1.53 -10.82
C SER A 232 6.70 -1.98 -11.62
N VAL A 233 5.98 -1.07 -12.28
CA VAL A 233 4.85 -1.43 -13.16
C VAL A 233 5.32 -2.38 -14.25
N VAL A 234 6.41 -2.03 -14.94
CA VAL A 234 6.99 -2.86 -16.00
C VAL A 234 7.45 -4.20 -15.44
N ALA A 235 8.12 -4.23 -14.28
CA ALA A 235 8.60 -5.47 -13.69
C ALA A 235 7.46 -6.41 -13.26
N PHE A 236 6.40 -5.88 -12.62
CA PHE A 236 5.22 -6.66 -12.27
C PHE A 236 4.50 -7.17 -13.51
N PHE A 237 4.27 -6.31 -14.49
CA PHE A 237 3.59 -6.70 -15.71
C PHE A 237 4.41 -7.74 -16.49
N ALA A 238 5.73 -7.55 -16.61
CA ALA A 238 6.63 -8.51 -17.24
C ALA A 238 6.55 -9.88 -16.57
N TYR A 239 6.55 -9.94 -15.23
CA TYR A 239 6.37 -11.20 -14.50
C TYR A 239 5.00 -11.84 -14.82
N THR A 240 3.93 -11.05 -14.83
CA THR A 240 2.58 -11.52 -15.14
C THR A 240 2.48 -12.12 -16.54
N VAL A 241 3.02 -11.45 -17.57
CA VAL A 241 2.92 -11.91 -18.97
C VAL A 241 3.94 -12.98 -19.35
N SER A 242 5.08 -13.07 -18.66
CA SER A 242 6.15 -14.05 -18.96
C SER A 242 5.90 -15.44 -18.35
N GLY A 243 4.65 -15.75 -18.00
CA GLY A 243 4.26 -17.05 -17.46
C GLY A 243 4.20 -17.14 -15.93
N GLY A 244 4.50 -16.05 -15.19
CA GLY A 244 4.37 -16.04 -13.72
C GLY A 244 2.93 -16.18 -13.21
N CYS A 245 1.95 -15.88 -14.08
CA CYS A 245 0.52 -15.85 -13.80
C CYS A 245 -0.31 -16.49 -14.94
N SER A 246 0.13 -17.61 -15.53
CA SER A 246 -0.51 -18.19 -16.71
C SER A 246 -1.98 -18.59 -16.53
N GLU A 247 -2.40 -18.97 -15.32
CA GLU A 247 -3.79 -19.36 -15.02
C GLU A 247 -4.72 -18.16 -14.79
N THR A 248 -4.15 -17.03 -14.37
CA THR A 248 -4.90 -15.83 -13.96
C THR A 248 -4.82 -14.71 -15.00
N TRP A 249 -3.82 -14.75 -15.87
CA TRP A 249 -3.61 -13.81 -16.97
C TRP A 249 -3.55 -14.55 -18.30
N THR A 250 -4.62 -14.41 -19.10
CA THR A 250 -4.75 -15.00 -20.44
C THR A 250 -4.60 -13.97 -21.57
N GLY A 251 -4.15 -12.76 -21.23
CA GLY A 251 -4.01 -11.64 -22.16
C GLY A 251 -5.13 -10.61 -22.06
N PHE A 252 -5.09 -9.63 -22.95
CA PHE A 252 -6.10 -8.58 -23.02
C PHE A 252 -7.44 -9.14 -23.53
N SER A 253 -8.53 -8.75 -22.89
CA SER A 253 -9.88 -9.21 -23.21
C SER A 253 -10.82 -8.03 -23.40
N ILE A 254 -11.72 -8.11 -24.38
CA ILE A 254 -12.79 -7.11 -24.56
C ILE A 254 -13.73 -7.09 -23.33
N GLN A 255 -13.77 -8.17 -22.55
CA GLN A 255 -14.50 -8.22 -21.27
C GLN A 255 -14.04 -7.13 -20.29
N ALA A 256 -12.82 -6.60 -20.46
CA ALA A 256 -12.32 -5.44 -19.73
C ALA A 256 -13.16 -4.17 -19.90
N PHE A 257 -14.09 -4.09 -20.85
CA PHE A 257 -14.95 -2.93 -21.06
C PHE A 257 -16.41 -3.16 -20.62
N PHE A 258 -16.76 -4.38 -20.19
CA PHE A 258 -18.10 -4.72 -19.71
C PHE A 258 -18.13 -4.76 -18.17
N GLY A 259 -19.21 -4.29 -17.55
CA GLY A 259 -19.35 -4.31 -16.08
C GLY A 259 -18.55 -3.25 -15.32
N LEU A 260 -17.96 -2.27 -16.03
CA LEU A 260 -17.15 -1.20 -15.43
C LEU A 260 -17.92 -0.35 -14.40
N TRP A 261 -19.23 -0.19 -14.56
CA TRP A 261 -20.05 0.64 -13.68
C TRP A 261 -20.17 0.07 -12.27
N ASP A 262 -20.35 -1.25 -12.15
CA ASP A 262 -20.45 -1.91 -10.85
C ASP A 262 -19.10 -1.92 -10.14
N PHE A 263 -18.02 -2.20 -10.88
CA PHE A 263 -16.66 -2.04 -10.36
C PHE A 263 -16.39 -0.59 -9.93
N PHE A 264 -16.80 0.40 -10.73
CA PHE A 264 -16.64 1.81 -10.40
C PHE A 264 -17.35 2.18 -9.11
N LYS A 265 -18.61 1.78 -8.91
CA LYS A 265 -19.32 2.06 -7.65
C LYS A 265 -18.61 1.47 -6.44
N LEU A 266 -18.18 0.21 -6.54
CA LEU A 266 -17.49 -0.48 -5.45
C LEU A 266 -16.14 0.18 -5.13
N SER A 267 -15.33 0.42 -6.17
CA SER A 267 -14.02 1.07 -6.04
C SER A 267 -14.15 2.51 -5.56
N LEU A 268 -15.13 3.28 -6.04
CA LEU A 268 -15.39 4.64 -5.58
C LEU A 268 -15.75 4.68 -4.09
N ALA A 269 -16.61 3.78 -3.62
CA ALA A 269 -16.97 3.71 -2.20
C ALA A 269 -15.72 3.45 -1.32
N SER A 270 -14.88 2.50 -1.73
CA SER A 270 -13.62 2.19 -1.03
C SER A 270 -12.60 3.34 -1.12
N GLY A 271 -12.52 4.01 -2.27
CA GLY A 271 -11.69 5.20 -2.47
C GLY A 271 -12.10 6.37 -1.59
N VAL A 272 -13.39 6.67 -1.51
CA VAL A 272 -13.94 7.73 -0.64
C VAL A 272 -13.72 7.40 0.83
N MET A 273 -13.92 6.16 1.25
CA MET A 273 -13.67 5.72 2.62
C MET A 273 -12.23 6.01 3.07
N LEU A 274 -11.23 5.54 2.29
CA LEU A 274 -9.82 5.76 2.60
C LEU A 274 -9.39 7.22 2.44
N LEU A 275 -10.00 7.96 1.52
CA LEU A 275 -9.77 9.41 1.41
C LEU A 275 -10.27 10.16 2.64
N LEU A 276 -11.47 9.83 3.14
CA LEU A 276 -12.05 10.42 4.34
C LEU A 276 -11.23 10.09 5.59
N GLU A 277 -10.74 8.87 5.71
CA GLU A 277 -9.83 8.46 6.78
C GLU A 277 -8.55 9.31 6.78
N ASN A 278 -7.90 9.44 5.62
CA ASN A 278 -6.72 10.30 5.47
C ASN A 278 -7.01 11.77 5.76
N PHE A 279 -8.18 12.27 5.35
CA PHE A 279 -8.58 13.64 5.60
C PHE A 279 -8.84 13.89 7.10
N TYR A 280 -9.50 12.94 7.78
CA TYR A 280 -9.77 13.00 9.21
C TYR A 280 -8.47 13.15 10.03
N TYR A 281 -7.44 12.37 9.72
CA TYR A 281 -6.13 12.51 10.38
C TYR A 281 -5.49 13.89 10.16
N ARG A 282 -5.68 14.51 9.00
CA ARG A 282 -5.15 15.87 8.72
C ARG A 282 -5.90 16.93 9.49
N VAL A 283 -7.23 16.80 9.63
CA VAL A 283 -8.02 17.68 10.48
C VAL A 283 -7.56 17.60 11.93
N LEU A 284 -7.27 16.40 12.45
CA LEU A 284 -6.72 16.23 13.80
C LEU A 284 -5.38 16.95 13.98
N VAL A 285 -4.47 16.88 13.00
CA VAL A 285 -3.20 17.61 13.02
C VAL A 285 -3.42 19.12 13.04
N ILE A 286 -4.29 19.63 12.16
CA ILE A 286 -4.60 21.07 12.08
C ILE A 286 -5.20 21.55 13.41
N VAL A 287 -6.19 20.82 13.95
CA VAL A 287 -6.82 21.15 15.23
C VAL A 287 -5.79 21.14 16.36
N SER A 288 -4.86 20.18 16.34
CA SER A 288 -3.82 20.14 17.36
C SER A 288 -2.85 21.32 17.30
N GLY A 289 -2.65 21.88 16.10
CA GLY A 289 -1.88 23.11 15.90
C GLY A 289 -2.50 24.38 16.48
N TYR A 290 -3.69 24.31 17.08
CA TYR A 290 -4.32 25.41 17.83
C TYR A 290 -4.09 25.32 19.36
N PHE A 291 -3.41 24.29 19.88
CA PHE A 291 -3.07 24.20 21.30
C PHE A 291 -1.82 25.01 21.66
N ASN A 292 -1.72 25.48 22.92
CA ASN A 292 -0.56 26.25 23.41
C ASN A 292 0.77 25.48 23.19
N ASN A 293 1.82 26.19 22.74
CA ASN A 293 3.06 25.64 22.15
C ASN A 293 2.89 25.00 20.76
N THR A 294 2.31 25.77 19.83
CA THR A 294 1.90 25.35 18.48
C THR A 294 3.04 24.83 17.59
N GLU A 295 4.21 25.44 17.61
CA GLU A 295 5.31 25.07 16.71
C GLU A 295 5.90 23.68 17.06
N ILE A 296 6.19 23.45 18.34
CA ILE A 296 6.72 22.17 18.83
C ILE A 296 5.66 21.05 18.70
N ALA A 297 4.39 21.34 18.98
CA ALA A 297 3.32 20.35 18.90
C ALA A 297 3.02 19.92 17.45
N VAL A 298 3.03 20.86 16.50
CA VAL A 298 2.80 20.57 15.07
C VAL A 298 3.98 19.80 14.47
N ASP A 299 5.21 20.21 14.76
CA ASP A 299 6.41 19.50 14.28
C ASP A 299 6.49 18.10 14.89
N ALA A 300 6.25 17.96 16.19
CA ALA A 300 6.19 16.66 16.86
C ALA A 300 5.09 15.76 16.28
N LEU A 301 3.90 16.30 16.00
CA LEU A 301 2.82 15.53 15.37
C LEU A 301 3.13 15.14 13.93
N SER A 302 3.77 16.00 13.14
CA SER A 302 4.21 15.67 11.78
C SER A 302 5.23 14.51 11.79
N ILE A 303 6.18 14.56 12.73
CA ILE A 303 7.14 13.48 12.98
C ILE A 303 6.41 12.21 13.42
N CYS A 304 5.51 12.30 14.41
CA CYS A 304 4.72 11.17 14.90
C CYS A 304 3.84 10.55 13.81
N MET A 305 3.23 11.34 12.93
CA MET A 305 2.43 10.84 11.81
C MET A 305 3.29 10.14 10.75
N THR A 306 4.51 10.62 10.52
CA THR A 306 5.48 9.95 9.64
C THR A 306 5.95 8.64 10.25
N ILE A 307 6.25 8.62 11.56
CA ILE A 307 6.59 7.41 12.31
C ILE A 307 5.41 6.44 12.31
N TYR A 308 4.18 6.91 12.51
CA TYR A 308 2.96 6.12 12.46
C TYR A 308 2.75 5.52 11.07
N ALA A 309 2.99 6.28 10.00
CA ALA A 309 2.92 5.76 8.64
C ALA A 309 3.95 4.63 8.41
N TRP A 310 5.17 4.76 8.95
CA TRP A 310 6.17 3.68 8.93
C TRP A 310 5.75 2.47 9.75
N GLU A 311 5.35 2.69 10.99
CA GLU A 311 4.95 1.65 11.93
C GLU A 311 3.73 0.89 11.40
N SER A 312 2.74 1.59 10.83
CA SER A 312 1.52 1.00 10.28
C SER A 312 1.78 0.02 9.13
N MET A 313 2.94 0.07 8.47
CA MET A 313 3.31 -0.93 7.46
C MET A 313 3.48 -2.32 8.07
N ILE A 314 3.80 -2.42 9.37
CA ILE A 314 3.94 -3.68 10.09
C ILE A 314 2.57 -4.32 10.35
N PRO A 315 1.59 -3.68 11.04
CA PRO A 315 0.23 -4.19 11.18
C PRO A 315 -0.44 -4.47 9.83
N LEU A 316 -0.25 -3.63 8.82
CA LEU A 316 -0.81 -3.87 7.48
C LEU A 316 -0.21 -5.10 6.78
N GLY A 317 1.07 -5.41 7.06
CA GLY A 317 1.70 -6.65 6.61
C GLY A 317 1.10 -7.89 7.26
N PHE A 318 0.81 -7.81 8.56
CA PHE A 318 0.09 -8.87 9.28
C PHE A 318 -1.36 -9.00 8.83
N LEU A 319 -2.07 -7.89 8.60
CA LEU A 319 -3.45 -7.87 8.10
C LEU A 319 -3.54 -8.55 6.72
N ALA A 320 -2.60 -8.26 5.83
CA ALA A 320 -2.50 -8.98 4.56
C ALA A 320 -2.31 -10.48 4.82
N ALA A 321 -1.35 -10.85 5.67
CA ALA A 321 -1.06 -12.25 5.96
C ALA A 321 -2.23 -13.03 6.60
N THR A 322 -2.97 -12.44 7.54
CA THR A 322 -4.14 -13.09 8.17
C THR A 322 -5.29 -13.30 7.20
N GLY A 323 -5.56 -12.34 6.31
CA GLY A 323 -6.57 -12.48 5.26
C GLY A 323 -6.28 -13.68 4.34
N TYR A 324 -5.00 -13.93 4.05
CA TYR A 324 -4.58 -15.06 3.23
C TYR A 324 -4.58 -16.40 3.98
N VAL A 325 -4.07 -16.44 5.20
CA VAL A 325 -4.01 -17.68 5.99
C VAL A 325 -5.41 -18.20 6.33
N THR A 326 -6.37 -17.31 6.58
CA THR A 326 -7.76 -17.70 6.86
C THR A 326 -8.55 -18.06 5.60
N GLY A 327 -8.39 -17.31 4.50
CA GLY A 327 -9.11 -17.54 3.24
C GLY A 327 -8.60 -18.74 2.41
N CYS A 328 -7.33 -19.13 2.55
CA CYS A 328 -6.71 -20.21 1.77
C CYS A 328 -6.40 -21.48 2.57
N LYS A 329 -7.06 -21.74 3.71
CA LYS A 329 -6.80 -22.95 4.52
C LYS A 329 -6.86 -24.26 3.71
N SER A 330 -7.66 -24.32 2.63
CA SER A 330 -7.77 -25.47 1.72
C SER A 330 -6.65 -25.61 0.67
N LEU A 331 -5.78 -24.60 0.50
CA LEU A 331 -4.64 -24.63 -0.44
C LEU A 331 -3.32 -25.02 0.24
N TRP A 332 -3.29 -25.03 1.58
CA TRP A 332 -2.11 -25.33 2.40
C TRP A 332 -2.21 -26.68 3.14
N THR A 333 -3.23 -27.48 2.81
CA THR A 333 -3.45 -28.88 3.25
C THR A 333 -3.34 -29.79 2.05
#